data_AF-A0AAD5DRQ3-F1
#
_entry.id   AF-A0AAD5DRQ3-F1
#
_cell.length_a   1.000
_cell.length_b   1.000
_cell.length_c   1.000
_cell.angle_alpha   90.00
_cell.angle_beta   90.00
_cell.angle_gamma   90.00
#
_symmetry.space_group_name_H-M   'P 1'
#
loop_
_entity.id
_entity.type
_entity.pdbx_description
1 polymer ?
#
loop_
_entity_poly.entity_id
_entity_poly.type
_entity_poly.pdbx_seq_one_letter_code
_entity_poly.pdbx_strand_id
1 'polypeptide(L)'
;MASENFLVVGPTELKFRFELRKNVPCTLTLQNPTGERVAFKVKTTSPKKYCVRPSSGIVEPGSSKEVQVIMQAQREYPPSLADCKDKFLVQCVKLGASDAKEVTPDMFDATKQRDIRQTKLRVVLVGPPKPPSPVPEGVEEPVSPATMGYKDAPSSTGGGLASAAEDKAEIRKRLEMLEDRSAAGGGRATAQQPAKAAGGFGVVHLLLVALLAFLIGHFANVSVPLLTDWLRDLVGKVAAGGSAGGSAGGAEL
;
A
#
# COMPACT_ATOMS: atom_id res chain seq x y z
N MET A 1 -0.45 -32.74 0.56
CA MET A 1 0.62 -31.98 -0.12
C MET A 1 0.01 -30.71 -0.67
N ALA A 2 0.51 -29.53 -0.29
CA ALA A 2 0.06 -28.28 -0.89
C ALA A 2 0.42 -28.34 -2.38
N SER A 3 -0.56 -28.21 -3.25
CA SER A 3 -0.35 -28.30 -4.70
C SER A 3 0.47 -27.09 -5.15
N GLU A 4 1.62 -27.35 -5.76
CA GLU A 4 2.54 -26.31 -6.23
C GLU A 4 1.86 -25.42 -7.28
N ASN A 5 2.16 -24.12 -7.24
CA ASN A 5 1.68 -23.17 -8.25
C ASN A 5 2.38 -23.43 -9.59
N PHE A 6 1.68 -23.20 -10.71
CA PHE A 6 2.23 -23.42 -12.06
C PHE A 6 3.32 -22.42 -12.45
N LEU A 7 3.38 -21.26 -11.77
CA LEU A 7 4.41 -20.26 -11.96
C LEU A 7 5.16 -20.05 -10.66
N VAL A 8 6.49 -19.97 -10.77
CA VAL A 8 7.34 -19.46 -9.71
C VAL A 8 7.34 -17.94 -9.83
N VAL A 9 6.84 -17.27 -8.79
CA VAL A 9 6.65 -15.81 -8.78
C VAL A 9 7.68 -15.19 -7.86
N GLY A 10 8.53 -14.33 -8.41
CA GLY A 10 9.62 -13.67 -7.68
C GLY A 10 9.68 -12.17 -7.97
N PRO A 11 9.89 -11.31 -6.97
CA PRO A 11 10.03 -11.60 -5.55
C PRO A 11 8.69 -11.91 -4.85
N THR A 12 8.72 -12.52 -3.66
CA THR A 12 7.53 -12.82 -2.83
C THR A 12 6.86 -11.57 -2.24
N GLU A 13 7.60 -10.46 -2.23
CA GLU A 13 7.15 -9.16 -1.71
C GLU A 13 7.65 -8.05 -2.63
N LEU A 14 6.77 -7.13 -2.99
CA LEU A 14 7.11 -5.99 -3.83
C LEU A 14 7.56 -4.83 -2.95
N LYS A 15 8.86 -4.54 -2.98
CA LYS A 15 9.48 -3.44 -2.23
C LYS A 15 9.52 -2.19 -3.10
N PHE A 16 8.86 -1.14 -2.66
CA PHE A 16 8.88 0.17 -3.31
C PHE A 16 9.60 1.17 -2.43
N ARG A 17 10.62 1.82 -2.99
CA ARG A 17 11.25 2.99 -2.37
C ARG A 17 10.31 4.17 -2.55
N PHE A 18 9.58 4.51 -1.50
CA PHE A 18 8.57 5.55 -1.59
C PHE A 18 9.23 6.92 -1.81
N GLU A 19 8.82 7.59 -2.88
CA GLU A 19 9.23 8.96 -3.19
C GLU A 19 7.99 9.80 -3.51
N LEU A 20 7.87 10.95 -2.86
CA LEU A 20 6.74 11.85 -3.07
C LEU A 20 6.73 12.37 -4.51
N ARG A 21 5.54 12.42 -5.13
CA ARG A 21 5.32 12.92 -6.50
C ARG A 21 6.11 12.18 -7.60
N LYS A 22 6.63 10.97 -7.34
CA LYS A 22 7.35 10.18 -8.33
C LYS A 22 6.74 8.81 -8.56
N ASN A 23 6.85 8.34 -9.80
CA ASN A 23 6.50 6.97 -10.15
C ASN A 23 7.66 6.05 -9.76
N VAL A 24 7.36 4.96 -9.08
CA VAL A 24 8.36 4.02 -8.58
C VAL A 24 8.11 2.65 -9.21
N PRO A 25 8.95 2.20 -10.16
CA PRO A 25 8.82 0.88 -10.77
C PRO A 25 9.40 -0.23 -9.87
N CYS A 26 8.82 -1.41 -9.96
CA CYS A 26 9.30 -2.66 -9.38
C CYS A 26 9.04 -3.79 -10.38
N THR A 27 10.00 -4.70 -10.57
CA THR A 27 9.89 -5.79 -11.52
C THR A 27 9.49 -7.08 -10.81
N LEU A 28 8.42 -7.71 -11.32
CA LEU A 28 7.94 -9.01 -10.92
C LEU A 28 8.28 -10.02 -12.03
N THR A 29 8.94 -11.11 -11.67
CA THR A 29 9.31 -12.20 -12.58
C THR A 29 8.37 -13.38 -12.40
N LEU A 30 7.84 -13.87 -13.51
CA LEU A 30 6.98 -15.05 -13.60
C LEU A 30 7.73 -16.13 -14.38
N GLN A 31 8.20 -17.17 -13.71
CA GLN A 31 8.90 -18.29 -14.34
C GLN A 31 7.95 -19.49 -14.48
N ASN A 32 7.93 -20.09 -15.66
CA ASN A 32 7.16 -21.30 -15.95
C ASN A 32 8.08 -22.53 -15.97
N PRO A 33 8.17 -23.30 -14.88
CA PRO A 33 8.94 -24.54 -14.85
C PRO A 33 8.24 -25.71 -15.55
N THR A 34 6.99 -25.54 -15.99
CA THR A 34 6.19 -26.61 -16.58
C THR A 34 6.48 -26.80 -18.08
N GLY A 35 6.09 -27.96 -18.62
CA GLY A 35 6.14 -28.25 -20.05
C GLY A 35 4.96 -27.68 -20.85
N GLU A 36 4.04 -26.95 -20.21
CA GLU A 36 2.82 -26.43 -20.82
C GLU A 36 2.84 -24.90 -20.85
N ARG A 37 2.05 -24.29 -21.75
CA ARG A 37 1.86 -22.84 -21.74
C ARG A 37 1.02 -22.44 -20.52
N VAL A 38 1.37 -21.36 -19.87
CA VAL A 38 0.64 -20.89 -18.67
C VAL A 38 0.19 -19.45 -18.88
N ALA A 39 -1.12 -19.22 -18.86
CA ALA A 39 -1.67 -17.87 -18.85
C ALA A 39 -1.61 -17.30 -17.43
N PHE A 40 -1.35 -16.00 -17.31
CA PHE A 40 -1.37 -15.28 -16.04
C PHE A 40 -2.24 -14.03 -16.09
N LYS A 41 -2.72 -13.63 -14.91
CA LYS A 41 -3.43 -12.37 -14.67
C LYS A 41 -3.04 -11.79 -13.32
N VAL A 42 -2.66 -10.52 -13.31
CA VAL A 42 -2.27 -9.79 -12.11
C VAL A 42 -3.44 -8.90 -11.66
N LYS A 43 -3.82 -9.02 -10.40
CA LYS A 43 -4.82 -8.20 -9.71
C LYS A 43 -4.17 -7.48 -8.53
N THR A 44 -4.74 -6.36 -8.12
CA THR A 44 -4.28 -5.58 -6.96
C THR A 44 -5.47 -5.09 -6.15
N THR A 45 -5.27 -4.91 -4.84
CA THR A 45 -6.27 -4.28 -3.95
C THR A 45 -6.36 -2.76 -4.14
N SER A 46 -5.40 -2.14 -4.82
CA SER A 46 -5.29 -0.69 -4.98
C SER A 46 -5.04 -0.25 -6.44
N PRO A 47 -5.95 -0.52 -7.38
CA PRO A 47 -5.74 -0.29 -8.82
C PRO A 47 -5.48 1.18 -9.20
N LYS A 48 -5.91 2.14 -8.36
CA LYS A 48 -5.61 3.57 -8.58
C LYS A 48 -4.15 3.93 -8.26
N LYS A 49 -3.50 3.19 -7.37
CA LYS A 49 -2.12 3.47 -6.92
C LYS A 49 -1.07 2.78 -7.79
N TYR A 50 -1.44 1.74 -8.53
CA TYR A 50 -0.48 0.91 -9.27
C TYR A 50 -0.88 0.74 -10.73
N CYS A 51 0.09 0.92 -11.62
CA CYS A 51 -0.02 0.50 -13.00
C CYS A 51 0.75 -0.81 -13.18
N VAL A 52 0.17 -1.81 -13.83
CA VAL A 52 0.80 -3.11 -14.08
C VAL A 52 0.90 -3.34 -15.57
N ARG A 53 2.11 -3.67 -16.06
CA ARG A 53 2.39 -3.87 -17.48
C ARG A 53 3.34 -5.05 -17.73
N PRO A 54 2.94 -6.09 -18.47
CA PRO A 54 1.55 -6.43 -18.82
C PRO A 54 0.76 -6.90 -17.58
N SER A 55 -0.55 -6.62 -17.54
CA SER A 55 -1.44 -7.12 -16.47
C SER A 55 -1.92 -8.55 -16.68
N SER A 56 -1.84 -9.05 -17.92
CA SER A 56 -2.11 -10.44 -18.29
C SER A 56 -1.27 -10.85 -19.49
N GLY A 57 -1.02 -12.15 -19.62
CA GLY A 57 -0.27 -12.68 -20.76
C GLY A 57 -0.05 -14.19 -20.63
N ILE A 58 0.79 -14.72 -21.50
CA ILE A 58 1.18 -16.14 -21.51
C ILE A 58 2.68 -16.23 -21.26
N VAL A 59 3.09 -17.22 -20.46
CA VAL A 59 4.48 -17.61 -20.25
C VAL A 59 4.67 -18.97 -20.92
N GLU A 60 5.62 -19.04 -21.86
CA GLU A 60 5.94 -20.25 -22.61
C GLU A 60 6.62 -21.29 -21.71
N PRO A 61 6.56 -22.59 -22.04
CA PRO A 61 7.24 -23.65 -21.30
C PRO A 61 8.72 -23.36 -21.06
N GLY A 62 9.20 -23.57 -19.83
CA GLY A 62 10.60 -23.35 -19.46
C GLY A 62 11.08 -21.90 -19.50
N SER A 63 10.21 -20.93 -19.80
CA SER A 63 10.58 -19.52 -19.97
C SER A 63 10.21 -18.65 -18.76
N SER A 64 10.68 -17.41 -18.76
CA SER A 64 10.30 -16.38 -17.79
C SER A 64 9.72 -15.15 -18.47
N LYS A 65 8.80 -14.47 -17.78
CA LYS A 65 8.22 -13.20 -18.20
C LYS A 65 8.36 -12.16 -17.10
N GLU A 66 8.75 -10.95 -17.47
CA GLU A 66 8.78 -9.81 -16.56
C GLU A 66 7.48 -9.01 -16.63
N VAL A 67 7.01 -8.59 -15.47
CA VAL A 67 5.85 -7.73 -15.25
C VAL A 67 6.32 -6.50 -14.47
N GLN A 68 6.16 -5.33 -15.07
CA GLN A 68 6.45 -4.06 -14.43
C GLN A 68 5.25 -3.62 -13.59
N VAL A 69 5.48 -3.46 -12.28
CA VAL A 69 4.52 -2.88 -11.35
C VAL A 69 5.02 -1.50 -10.97
N ILE A 70 4.29 -0.47 -11.36
CA ILE A 70 4.67 0.93 -11.18
C ILE A 70 3.73 1.57 -10.17
N MET A 71 4.24 1.89 -8.99
CA MET A 71 3.54 2.74 -8.04
C MET A 71 3.44 4.15 -8.64
N GLN A 72 2.22 4.66 -8.72
CA GLN A 72 1.93 5.99 -9.23
C GLN A 72 2.36 7.04 -8.20
N ALA A 73 2.77 8.21 -8.70
CA ALA A 73 3.11 9.38 -7.91
C ALA A 73 2.03 9.71 -6.86
N GLN A 74 2.38 9.58 -5.59
CA GLN A 74 1.52 9.98 -4.47
C GLN A 74 1.71 11.47 -4.17
N ARG A 75 0.62 12.18 -3.88
CA ARG A 75 0.65 13.62 -3.57
C ARG A 75 1.04 13.92 -2.13
N GLU A 76 0.78 12.97 -1.23
CA GLU A 76 0.98 13.07 0.21
C GLU A 76 1.78 11.87 0.70
N TYR A 77 2.51 12.05 1.81
CA TYR A 77 3.17 10.95 2.49
C TYR A 77 2.11 10.07 3.17
N PRO A 78 2.22 8.74 3.08
CA PRO A 78 1.37 7.87 3.89
C PRO A 78 1.66 8.13 5.38
N PRO A 79 0.67 7.97 6.28
CA PRO A 79 0.84 8.19 7.72
C PRO A 79 2.00 7.40 8.32
N SER A 80 2.26 6.22 7.76
CA SER A 80 3.42 5.38 8.06
C SER A 80 3.75 4.55 6.83
N LEU A 81 5.05 4.40 6.54
CA LEU A 81 5.53 3.49 5.50
C LEU A 81 5.27 2.01 5.88
N ALA A 82 5.20 1.70 7.18
CA ALA A 82 4.96 0.35 7.68
C ALA A 82 3.49 -0.09 7.52
N ASP A 83 2.55 0.85 7.39
CA ASP A 83 1.11 0.56 7.36
C ASP A 83 0.57 0.27 5.96
N CYS A 84 1.44 -0.04 5.00
CA CYS A 84 1.01 -0.43 3.66
C CYS A 84 0.30 -1.78 3.68
N LYS A 85 -1.01 -1.78 3.41
CA LYS A 85 -1.85 -2.98 3.33
C LYS A 85 -2.11 -3.45 1.90
N ASP A 86 -1.46 -2.82 0.92
CA ASP A 86 -1.67 -3.13 -0.49
C ASP A 86 -1.16 -4.55 -0.80
N LYS A 87 -1.91 -5.28 -1.63
CA LYS A 87 -1.61 -6.66 -2.01
C LYS A 87 -1.77 -6.84 -3.51
N PHE A 88 -0.96 -7.72 -4.06
CA PHE A 88 -1.08 -8.21 -5.42
C PHE A 88 -1.44 -9.69 -5.41
N LEU A 89 -2.19 -10.11 -6.44
CA LEU A 89 -2.58 -11.49 -6.66
C LEU A 89 -2.23 -11.84 -8.10
N VAL A 90 -1.33 -12.80 -8.28
CA VAL A 90 -1.06 -13.43 -9.58
C VAL A 90 -1.92 -14.68 -9.66
N GLN A 91 -2.86 -14.70 -10.60
CA GLN A 91 -3.58 -15.90 -10.98
C GLN A 91 -2.89 -16.55 -12.18
N CYS A 92 -2.84 -17.87 -12.23
CA CYS A 92 -2.36 -18.59 -13.40
C CYS A 92 -3.18 -19.85 -13.69
N VAL A 93 -3.19 -20.25 -14.97
CA VAL A 93 -3.91 -21.42 -15.47
C VAL A 93 -3.11 -22.05 -16.61
N LYS A 94 -3.03 -23.37 -16.63
CA LYS A 94 -2.43 -24.12 -17.73
C LYS A 94 -3.30 -24.06 -18.98
N LEU A 95 -2.66 -23.94 -20.13
CA LEU A 95 -3.29 -23.90 -21.44
C LEU A 95 -3.04 -25.21 -22.18
N GLY A 96 -4.11 -25.80 -22.70
CA GLY A 96 -4.04 -26.93 -23.61
C GLY A 96 -3.59 -26.55 -25.02
N ALA A 97 -3.42 -27.57 -25.87
CA ALA A 97 -3.03 -27.40 -27.27
C ALA A 97 -4.07 -26.60 -28.08
N SER A 98 -5.36 -26.75 -27.75
CA SER A 98 -6.48 -26.08 -28.42
C SER A 98 -6.81 -24.69 -27.85
N ASP A 99 -6.16 -24.27 -26.75
CA ASP A 99 -6.41 -22.97 -26.16
C ASP A 99 -5.78 -21.85 -27.00
N ALA A 100 -6.47 -20.69 -27.03
CA ALA A 100 -6.11 -19.53 -27.83
C ALA A 100 -4.70 -19.01 -27.53
N LYS A 101 -4.09 -18.35 -28.53
CA LYS A 101 -2.78 -17.67 -28.39
C LYS A 101 -2.86 -16.37 -27.57
N GLU A 102 -4.06 -15.93 -27.23
CA GLU A 102 -4.32 -14.73 -26.44
C GLU A 102 -5.12 -15.07 -25.18
N VAL A 103 -4.89 -14.26 -24.13
CA VAL A 103 -5.56 -14.44 -22.85
C VAL A 103 -6.99 -13.90 -22.93
N THR A 104 -7.98 -14.79 -22.84
CA THR A 104 -9.40 -14.39 -22.76
C THR A 104 -9.85 -14.29 -21.30
N PRO A 105 -10.81 -13.41 -20.98
CA PRO A 105 -11.31 -13.26 -19.61
C PRO A 105 -11.90 -14.56 -19.05
N ASP A 106 -12.49 -15.38 -19.92
CA ASP A 106 -13.07 -16.69 -19.63
C ASP A 106 -12.07 -17.71 -19.06
N MET A 107 -10.77 -17.57 -19.35
CA MET A 107 -9.74 -18.49 -18.85
C MET A 107 -9.58 -18.45 -17.33
N PHE A 108 -9.98 -17.35 -16.70
CA PHE A 108 -9.89 -17.13 -15.26
C PHE A 108 -11.24 -17.19 -14.55
N ASP A 109 -12.25 -17.75 -15.22
CA ASP A 109 -13.57 -17.98 -14.65
C ASP A 109 -13.60 -19.30 -13.87
N ALA A 110 -13.84 -19.20 -12.56
CA ALA A 110 -13.89 -20.36 -11.67
C ALA A 110 -15.08 -21.29 -11.99
N THR A 111 -16.12 -20.79 -12.66
CA THR A 111 -17.30 -21.59 -13.04
C THR A 111 -16.99 -22.64 -14.11
N LYS A 112 -15.92 -22.45 -14.90
CA LYS A 112 -15.52 -23.35 -15.99
C LYS A 112 -14.64 -24.52 -15.53
N GLN A 113 -14.57 -24.79 -14.23
CA GLN A 113 -13.75 -25.84 -13.61
C GLN A 113 -12.28 -25.85 -14.07
N ARG A 114 -11.72 -24.68 -14.40
CA ARG A 114 -10.29 -24.54 -14.71
C ARG A 114 -9.50 -24.60 -13.40
N ASP A 115 -8.36 -25.29 -13.39
CA ASP A 115 -7.46 -25.28 -12.23
C ASP A 115 -6.73 -23.93 -12.16
N ILE A 116 -7.32 -22.98 -11.44
CA ILE A 116 -6.79 -21.62 -11.28
C ILE A 116 -5.92 -21.56 -10.03
N ARG A 117 -4.62 -21.39 -10.24
CA ARG A 117 -3.63 -21.24 -9.18
C ARG A 117 -3.42 -19.77 -8.83
N GLN A 118 -3.05 -19.51 -7.58
CA GLN A 118 -3.00 -18.15 -7.04
C GLN A 118 -1.76 -17.93 -6.17
N THR A 119 -1.03 -16.84 -6.45
CA THR A 119 0.08 -16.37 -5.62
C THR A 119 -0.21 -14.97 -5.10
N LYS A 120 -0.21 -14.79 -3.78
CA LYS A 120 -0.41 -13.50 -3.11
C LYS A 120 0.95 -12.87 -2.78
N LEU A 121 1.09 -11.59 -3.09
CA LEU A 121 2.29 -10.79 -2.82
C LEU A 121 1.88 -9.60 -1.94
N ARG A 122 2.68 -9.27 -0.93
CA ARG A 122 2.50 -8.04 -0.15
C ARG A 122 3.34 -6.91 -0.72
N VAL A 123 2.87 -5.68 -0.54
CA VAL A 123 3.64 -4.47 -0.83
C VAL A 123 4.33 -4.00 0.44
N VAL A 124 5.60 -3.62 0.33
CA VAL A 124 6.39 -3.02 1.41
C VAL A 124 6.91 -1.67 0.93
N LEU A 125 6.59 -0.61 1.67
CA LEU A 125 7.15 0.72 1.41
C LEU A 125 8.44 0.87 2.23
N VAL A 126 9.51 1.28 1.57
CA VAL A 126 10.78 1.58 2.23
C VAL A 126 11.13 3.05 2.02
N GLY A 127 11.71 3.68 3.04
CA GLY A 127 12.20 5.05 2.95
C GLY A 127 13.47 5.15 2.08
N PRO A 128 13.91 6.38 1.75
CA PRO A 128 15.18 6.59 1.09
C PRO A 128 16.35 6.03 1.93
N PRO A 129 17.44 5.58 1.28
CA PRO A 129 18.62 5.10 2.00
C PRO A 129 19.16 6.19 2.92
N LYS A 130 19.53 5.82 4.16
CA LYS A 130 20.22 6.74 5.07
C LYS A 130 21.59 7.09 4.46
N PRO A 131 22.03 8.36 4.50
CA PRO A 131 23.37 8.70 4.07
C PRO A 131 24.40 7.93 4.92
N PRO A 132 25.54 7.51 4.35
CA PRO A 132 26.62 6.92 5.14
C PRO A 132 27.06 7.94 6.21
N SER A 133 27.08 7.52 7.47
CA SER A 133 27.56 8.37 8.57
C SER A 133 28.99 8.85 8.26
N PRO A 134 29.31 10.14 8.47
CA PRO A 134 30.67 10.63 8.30
C PRO A 134 31.62 9.80 9.16
N VAL A 135 32.59 9.15 8.51
CA VAL A 135 33.71 8.50 9.18
C VAL A 135 34.45 9.61 9.95
N PRO A 136 34.73 9.47 11.26
CA PRO A 136 35.61 10.42 11.93
C PRO A 136 36.97 10.35 11.23
N GLU A 137 37.35 11.38 10.49
CA GLU A 137 38.73 11.57 10.08
C GLU A 137 39.55 11.66 11.37
N GLY A 138 40.27 10.58 11.68
CA GLY A 138 41.28 10.60 12.72
C GLY A 138 42.28 11.69 12.37
N VAL A 139 42.36 12.71 13.21
CA VAL A 139 43.41 13.71 13.16
C VAL A 139 44.76 12.99 13.34
N GLU A 140 45.48 12.76 12.25
CA GLU A 140 46.87 12.34 12.31
C GLU A 140 47.69 13.53 12.83
N GLU A 141 48.13 13.47 14.09
CA GLU A 141 49.19 14.33 14.60
C GLU A 141 50.51 14.00 13.89
N PRO A 142 51.19 14.95 13.23
CA PRO A 142 52.58 14.76 12.84
C PRO A 142 53.51 15.16 14.00
N VAL A 143 54.19 14.17 14.55
CA VAL A 143 55.39 14.32 15.40
C VAL A 143 56.60 14.70 14.54
N SER A 144 57.33 15.78 14.89
CA SER A 144 58.80 15.98 14.68
C SER A 144 59.31 17.38 15.14
N PRO A 145 60.63 17.59 15.38
CA PRO A 145 61.13 18.23 16.63
C PRO A 145 61.88 19.58 16.52
N ALA A 146 61.97 20.26 17.68
CA ALA A 146 63.05 21.13 18.25
C ALA A 146 63.50 22.49 17.63
N THR A 147 63.35 23.54 18.47
CA THR A 147 64.29 24.67 18.82
C THR A 147 64.60 25.73 17.73
N MET A 148 64.57 27.07 17.87
CA MET A 148 64.73 28.15 18.89
C MET A 148 63.99 29.37 18.24
N GLY A 149 63.28 30.31 18.85
CA GLY A 149 63.49 31.09 20.07
C GLY A 149 63.46 32.60 19.70
N TYR A 150 62.38 33.33 20.02
CA TYR A 150 62.40 34.75 20.40
C TYR A 150 61.05 35.13 21.06
N LYS A 151 61.15 35.78 22.24
CA LYS A 151 60.07 36.39 23.04
C LYS A 151 59.45 37.57 22.26
N ASP A 152 58.20 38.00 22.45
CA ASP A 152 57.59 38.56 23.67
C ASP A 152 56.05 38.46 23.64
N ALA A 153 55.43 38.38 24.83
CA ALA A 153 53.98 38.48 25.06
C ALA A 153 53.58 39.96 25.31
N PRO A 154 52.29 40.34 25.21
CA PRO A 154 51.34 40.02 26.27
C PRO A 154 49.92 39.62 25.83
N SER A 155 49.23 39.04 26.80
CA SER A 155 47.85 38.53 26.86
C SER A 155 46.73 39.54 26.59
N SER A 156 45.64 39.07 25.97
CA SER A 156 44.24 39.43 26.31
C SER A 156 43.28 38.42 25.65
N THR A 157 42.78 37.41 26.34
CA THR A 157 41.56 37.40 27.17
C THR A 157 40.28 37.79 26.40
N GLY A 158 39.47 36.78 26.08
CA GLY A 158 38.00 36.75 26.13
C GLY A 158 37.18 37.82 25.41
N GLY A 159 36.40 37.42 24.40
CA GLY A 159 35.37 38.29 23.81
C GLY A 159 34.46 37.57 22.83
N GLY A 160 33.54 36.74 23.33
CA GLY A 160 32.57 36.02 22.50
C GLY A 160 31.23 35.77 23.18
N LEU A 161 30.72 36.76 23.93
CA LEU A 161 29.38 36.68 24.55
C LEU A 161 28.55 37.98 24.46
N ALA A 162 29.04 39.03 23.80
CA ALA A 162 28.29 40.30 23.69
C ALA A 162 27.32 40.35 22.48
N SER A 163 27.56 39.62 21.40
CA SER A 163 26.75 39.73 20.18
C SER A 163 25.39 39.02 20.25
N ALA A 164 25.25 37.98 21.07
CA ALA A 164 23.99 37.22 21.18
C ALA A 164 22.89 37.95 21.97
N ALA A 165 23.26 38.97 22.76
CA ALA A 165 22.31 39.76 23.55
C ALA A 165 21.63 40.85 22.71
N GLU A 166 22.37 41.47 21.79
CA GLU A 166 21.89 42.53 20.90
C GLU A 166 20.91 41.98 19.86
N ASP A 167 21.19 40.80 19.30
CA ASP A 167 20.28 40.12 18.36
C ASP A 167 18.93 39.74 19.00
N LYS A 168 18.92 39.37 20.29
CA LYS A 168 17.68 39.00 21.00
C LYS A 168 16.76 40.19 21.27
N ALA A 169 17.31 41.40 21.38
CA ALA A 169 16.51 42.61 21.54
C ALA A 169 15.86 43.02 20.21
N GLU A 170 16.61 42.95 19.12
CA GLU A 170 16.12 43.29 17.77
C GLU A 170 15.05 42.31 17.28
N ILE A 171 15.21 41.00 17.52
CA ILE A 171 14.22 39.98 17.15
C ILE A 171 12.89 40.19 17.88
N ARG A 172 12.92 40.55 19.17
CA ARG A 172 11.70 40.84 19.94
C ARG A 172 10.98 42.08 19.43
N LYS A 173 11.73 43.13 19.10
CA LYS A 173 11.16 44.36 18.53
C LYS A 173 10.50 44.13 17.17
N ARG A 174 11.06 43.25 16.34
CA ARG A 174 10.47 42.87 15.04
C ARG A 174 9.20 42.02 15.16
N LEU A 175 9.11 41.17 16.19
CA LEU A 175 7.93 40.34 16.44
C LEU A 175 6.73 41.20 16.87
N GLU A 176 6.97 42.16 17.77
CA GLU A 176 5.96 43.11 18.25
C GLU A 176 5.41 43.98 17.10
N MET A 177 6.29 44.40 16.18
CA MET A 177 5.90 45.20 15.00
C MET A 177 5.10 44.40 13.95
N LEU A 178 5.23 43.07 13.93
CA LEU A 178 4.43 42.18 13.07
C LEU A 178 3.03 41.92 13.65
N GLU A 179 2.93 41.82 14.98
CA GLU A 179 1.67 41.59 15.68
C GLU A 179 0.76 42.82 15.58
N ASP A 180 1.33 44.03 15.71
CA ASP A 180 0.61 45.30 15.55
C ASP A 180 0.12 45.53 14.10
N ARG A 181 0.89 45.05 13.10
CA ARG A 181 0.48 45.07 11.69
C ARG A 181 -0.65 44.09 11.39
N SER A 182 -0.75 42.98 12.14
CA SER A 182 -1.87 42.05 12.03
C SER A 182 -3.17 42.60 12.65
N ALA A 183 -3.05 43.44 13.69
CA ALA A 183 -4.19 44.08 14.34
C ALA A 183 -4.75 45.28 13.54
N ALA A 184 -3.92 45.99 12.78
CA ALA A 184 -4.35 47.15 11.96
C ALA A 184 -4.86 46.79 10.55
N GLY A 185 -4.80 45.51 10.14
CA GLY A 185 -5.24 45.01 8.84
C GLY A 185 -6.72 44.64 8.74
N GLY A 186 -7.63 45.46 9.31
CA GLY A 186 -9.07 45.28 9.19
C GLY A 186 -9.60 45.82 7.85
N GLY A 187 -9.78 44.94 6.86
CA GLY A 187 -10.21 45.32 5.51
C GLY A 187 -11.01 44.27 4.75
N ARG A 188 -12.26 44.05 5.18
CA ARG A 188 -13.46 43.82 4.35
C ARG A 188 -13.47 42.59 3.40
N ALA A 189 -14.07 41.50 3.88
CA ALA A 189 -14.87 40.60 3.05
C ALA A 189 -16.20 40.33 3.75
N THR A 190 -17.27 40.47 2.98
CA THR A 190 -18.69 40.52 3.34
C THR A 190 -19.17 39.39 4.25
N ALA A 191 -19.82 39.78 5.34
CA ALA A 191 -20.75 38.95 6.07
C ALA A 191 -21.92 38.55 5.17
N GLN A 192 -22.08 37.26 4.92
CA GLN A 192 -23.34 36.70 4.45
C GLN A 192 -23.77 35.66 5.49
N GLN A 193 -24.88 35.96 6.16
CA GLN A 193 -25.58 35.04 7.05
C GLN A 193 -25.90 33.73 6.32
N PRO A 194 -25.65 32.55 6.90
CA PRO A 194 -26.42 31.37 6.52
C PRO A 194 -27.76 31.44 7.27
N ALA A 195 -28.80 31.82 6.54
CA ALA A 195 -30.17 31.53 6.94
C ALA A 195 -30.31 30.02 7.17
N LYS A 196 -30.98 29.63 8.27
CA LYS A 196 -31.45 28.27 8.49
C LYS A 196 -32.32 27.85 7.30
N ALA A 197 -31.75 27.09 6.38
CA ALA A 197 -32.52 26.36 5.39
C ALA A 197 -32.93 25.03 6.02
N ALA A 198 -34.21 24.90 6.34
CA ALA A 198 -34.84 23.61 6.54
C ALA A 198 -34.65 22.80 5.25
N GLY A 199 -33.70 21.87 5.26
CA GLY A 199 -33.33 21.06 4.12
C GLY A 199 -34.41 20.05 3.79
N GLY A 200 -35.33 20.42 2.91
CA GLY A 200 -36.11 19.44 2.14
C GLY A 200 -35.18 18.75 1.15
N PHE A 201 -35.17 17.42 1.15
CA PHE A 201 -34.39 16.64 0.18
C PHE A 201 -34.96 16.89 -1.22
N GLY A 202 -34.21 17.61 -2.05
CA GLY A 202 -34.57 17.79 -3.46
C GLY A 202 -34.67 16.44 -4.16
N VAL A 203 -35.49 16.35 -5.21
CA VAL A 203 -35.73 15.11 -5.99
C VAL A 203 -34.42 14.44 -6.42
N VAL A 204 -33.39 15.23 -6.74
CA VAL A 204 -32.05 14.73 -7.06
C VAL A 204 -31.43 13.95 -5.90
N HIS A 205 -31.58 14.41 -4.66
CA HIS A 205 -31.05 13.71 -3.48
C HIS A 205 -31.82 12.41 -3.20
N LEU A 206 -33.14 12.39 -3.42
CA LEU A 206 -33.93 11.15 -3.31
C LEU A 206 -33.53 10.15 -4.40
N LEU A 207 -33.31 10.61 -5.62
CA LEU A 207 -32.80 9.76 -6.71
C LEU A 207 -31.40 9.23 -6.41
N LEU A 208 -30.52 10.06 -5.85
CA LEU A 208 -29.14 9.66 -5.52
C LEU A 208 -29.12 8.63 -4.38
N VAL A 209 -29.97 8.78 -3.37
CA VAL A 209 -30.15 7.81 -2.29
C VAL A 209 -30.78 6.51 -2.81
N ALA A 210 -31.80 6.58 -3.68
CA ALA A 210 -32.42 5.40 -4.28
C ALA A 210 -31.44 4.63 -5.17
N LEU A 211 -30.60 5.33 -5.94
CA LEU A 211 -29.57 4.73 -6.79
C LEU A 211 -28.46 4.10 -5.94
N LEU A 212 -28.06 4.75 -4.84
CA LEU A 212 -27.14 4.14 -3.86
C LEU A 212 -27.74 2.89 -3.22
N ALA A 213 -29.00 2.93 -2.79
CA ALA A 213 -29.67 1.78 -2.20
C ALA A 213 -29.83 0.63 -3.20
N PHE A 214 -30.14 0.92 -4.46
CA PHE A 214 -30.21 -0.06 -5.53
C PHE A 214 -28.84 -0.68 -5.84
N LEU A 215 -27.78 0.13 -5.90
CA LEU A 215 -26.42 -0.35 -6.09
C LEU A 215 -25.95 -1.21 -4.92
N ILE A 216 -26.24 -0.79 -3.68
CA ILE A 216 -25.93 -1.58 -2.48
C ILE A 216 -26.71 -2.89 -2.50
N GLY A 217 -28.01 -2.87 -2.82
CA GLY A 217 -28.85 -4.06 -2.93
C GLY A 217 -28.37 -5.00 -4.04
N HIS A 218 -27.99 -4.47 -5.19
CA HIS A 218 -27.46 -5.23 -6.31
C HIS A 218 -26.09 -5.83 -5.97
N PHE A 219 -25.18 -5.07 -5.35
CA PHE A 219 -23.84 -5.57 -4.96
C PHE A 219 -23.88 -6.52 -3.76
N ALA A 220 -24.81 -6.31 -2.82
CA ALA A 220 -25.07 -7.25 -1.73
C ALA A 220 -25.67 -8.54 -2.30
N ASN A 221 -26.67 -8.47 -3.18
CA ASN A 221 -27.28 -9.65 -3.79
C ASN A 221 -26.31 -10.41 -4.73
N VAL A 222 -25.35 -9.71 -5.35
CA VAL A 222 -24.26 -10.33 -6.15
C VAL A 222 -23.14 -10.93 -5.28
N SER A 223 -23.02 -10.53 -4.00
CA SER A 223 -21.93 -10.97 -3.11
C SER A 223 -22.33 -11.96 -2.02
N VAL A 224 -23.53 -12.53 -2.02
CA VAL A 224 -23.90 -13.58 -1.02
C VAL A 224 -24.59 -14.83 -1.57
N PRO A 225 -24.02 -15.57 -2.54
CA PRO A 225 -24.39 -16.98 -2.70
C PRO A 225 -23.52 -17.91 -1.81
N LEU A 226 -22.30 -17.52 -1.42
CA LEU A 226 -21.41 -18.43 -0.68
C LEU A 226 -21.64 -18.47 0.84
N LEU A 227 -22.07 -17.35 1.45
CA LEU A 227 -22.28 -17.31 2.90
C LEU A 227 -23.66 -17.91 3.29
N THR A 228 -24.66 -17.75 2.43
CA THR A 228 -26.03 -18.24 2.67
C THR A 228 -26.12 -19.76 2.51
N ASP A 229 -25.38 -20.34 1.57
CA ASP A 229 -25.29 -21.79 1.40
C ASP A 229 -24.47 -22.45 2.51
N TRP A 230 -23.38 -21.81 2.97
CA TRP A 230 -22.61 -22.31 4.11
C TRP A 230 -23.38 -22.22 5.45
N LEU A 231 -24.14 -21.14 5.68
CA LEU A 231 -25.00 -21.02 6.88
C LEU A 231 -26.16 -22.02 6.86
N ARG A 232 -26.72 -22.32 5.69
CA ARG A 232 -27.78 -23.34 5.54
C ARG A 232 -27.23 -24.74 5.77
N ASP A 233 -26.02 -25.06 5.30
CA ASP A 233 -25.34 -26.33 5.56
C ASP A 233 -24.95 -26.49 7.05
N LEU A 234 -24.53 -25.40 7.69
CA LEU A 234 -24.19 -25.40 9.13
C LEU A 234 -25.44 -25.62 10.00
N VAL A 235 -26.54 -24.93 9.71
CA VAL A 235 -27.83 -25.12 10.40
C VAL A 235 -28.40 -26.51 10.13
N GLY A 236 -28.27 -27.03 8.91
CA GLY A 236 -28.70 -28.40 8.55
C GLY A 236 -27.91 -29.48 9.30
N LYS A 237 -26.60 -29.31 9.47
CA LYS A 237 -25.74 -30.23 10.25
C LYS A 237 -26.03 -30.19 11.75
N VAL A 238 -26.40 -29.04 12.30
CA VAL A 238 -26.80 -28.93 13.71
C VAL A 238 -28.18 -29.57 13.95
N ALA A 239 -29.11 -29.45 13.00
CA ALA A 239 -30.43 -30.08 13.10
C ALA A 239 -30.42 -31.61 12.91
N ALA A 240 -29.47 -32.16 12.14
CA ALA A 240 -29.36 -33.60 11.88
C ALA A 240 -28.49 -34.37 12.92
N GLY A 241 -27.84 -33.68 13.85
CA GLY A 241 -26.94 -34.29 14.84
C GLY A 241 -27.60 -34.94 16.06
N GLY A 242 -28.93 -35.15 16.04
CA GLY A 242 -29.70 -35.60 17.20
C GLY A 242 -30.57 -36.83 16.95
N SER A 243 -30.06 -37.91 16.35
CA SER A 243 -30.68 -39.24 16.50
C SER A 243 -29.77 -40.36 15.99
N ALA A 244 -28.94 -40.92 16.87
CA ALA A 244 -28.48 -42.31 16.79
C ALA A 244 -27.70 -42.68 18.06
N GLY A 245 -28.26 -43.57 18.89
CA GLY A 245 -27.51 -44.22 19.96
C GLY A 245 -28.37 -44.70 21.12
N GLY A 246 -28.88 -45.94 21.03
CA GLY A 246 -29.59 -46.59 22.13
C GLY A 246 -29.95 -48.04 21.80
N SER A 247 -28.94 -48.91 21.80
CA SER A 247 -29.05 -50.37 21.72
C SER A 247 -29.03 -50.96 23.15
N ALA A 248 -30.01 -51.83 23.46
CA ALA A 248 -30.04 -52.92 24.47
C ALA A 248 -31.53 -53.29 24.65
N GLY A 249 -32.02 -54.52 24.77
CA GLY A 249 -31.46 -55.83 25.12
C GLY A 249 -32.49 -56.55 26.01
N GLY A 250 -32.78 -57.84 25.74
CA GLY A 250 -33.60 -58.75 26.59
C GLY A 250 -35.11 -58.46 26.62
N ALA A 251 -36.03 -59.34 27.01
CA ALA A 251 -36.08 -60.77 27.38
C ALA A 251 -37.60 -61.00 27.63
N GLU A 252 -38.23 -61.97 26.96
CA GLU A 252 -38.81 -63.18 27.55
C GLU A 252 -40.28 -63.05 28.05
N LEU A 253 -41.07 -64.06 27.67
CA LEU A 253 -42.41 -64.51 28.11
C LEU A 253 -43.65 -63.69 27.73
#